data_AF-A0A2V5ZGA0-F1
#
_entry.id   AF-A0A2V5ZGA0-F1
#
_cell.length_a   1.000
_cell.length_b   1.000
_cell.length_c   1.000
_cell.angle_alpha   90.00
_cell.angle_beta   90.00
_cell.angle_gamma   90.00
#
_symmetry.space_group_name_H-M   'P 1'
#
loop_
_entity.id
_entity.type
_entity.pdbx_description
1 polymer ?
#
loop_
_entity_poly.entity_id
_entity_poly.type
_entity_poly.pdbx_seq_one_letter_code
_entity_poly.pdbx_strand_id
1 'polypeptide(L)'
;MNESQSQSGLVRALGPIDATMIVIGSMIGSGIFITSAESARLSGAPGWLLLAWTIAGLLTMSGALCCSELATMMPRAGGVYVFFREAYGPALGFLYGWTLFLVVQTGTIAAVAIAFAKFLGVFLPSVSQDNYLFMQNPIPLGAGYAISFSTQQLVAIFLIVLLTWTNTRGLKLGTLVQNIFTFTKTAALGGVVLVGFLLGWSATSAARTAAWWDSWANGWT
;
A
#
# COMPACT_ATOMS: atom_id res chain seq x y z
N MET A 1 11.14 23.87 -44.83
CA MET A 1 11.31 22.68 -43.99
C MET A 1 10.30 22.79 -42.84
N ASN A 2 9.12 22.19 -42.98
CA ASN A 2 8.13 22.13 -41.91
C ASN A 2 8.42 20.88 -41.07
N GLU A 3 9.14 21.04 -39.97
CA GLU A 3 9.16 20.01 -38.94
C GLU A 3 7.81 20.05 -38.22
N SER A 4 6.92 19.13 -38.58
CA SER A 4 5.79 18.79 -37.74
C SER A 4 6.36 18.24 -36.43
N GLN A 5 6.48 19.10 -35.41
CA GLN A 5 6.69 18.68 -34.03
C GLN A 5 5.53 17.74 -33.67
N SER A 6 5.75 16.44 -33.82
CA SER A 6 4.92 15.42 -33.19
C SER A 6 4.98 15.71 -31.71
N GLN A 7 3.94 16.34 -31.16
CA GLN A 7 3.76 16.46 -29.73
C GLN A 7 3.69 15.04 -29.18
N SER A 8 4.81 14.56 -28.63
CA SER A 8 4.89 13.33 -27.85
C SER A 8 4.10 13.54 -26.55
N GLY A 9 2.78 13.51 -26.66
CA GLY A 9 1.85 13.58 -25.55
C GLY A 9 1.66 12.19 -24.95
N LEU A 10 1.42 12.12 -23.63
CA LEU A 10 1.02 10.87 -23.01
C LEU A 10 -0.29 10.38 -23.63
N VAL A 11 -0.31 9.09 -24.01
CA VAL A 11 -1.53 8.43 -24.50
C VAL A 11 -2.54 8.39 -23.36
N ARG A 12 -3.74 8.95 -23.59
CA ARG A 12 -4.88 8.87 -22.67
C ARG A 12 -5.48 7.46 -22.69
N ALA A 13 -4.80 6.52 -22.04
CA ALA A 13 -5.16 5.10 -22.02
C ALA A 13 -6.08 4.70 -20.85
N LEU A 14 -6.20 5.55 -19.83
CA LEU A 14 -6.95 5.27 -18.60
C LEU A 14 -8.31 5.98 -18.62
N GLY A 15 -9.39 5.23 -18.43
CA GLY A 15 -10.72 5.79 -18.19
C GLY A 15 -10.96 6.16 -16.72
N PRO A 16 -12.12 6.75 -16.39
CA PRO A 16 -12.49 7.07 -15.01
C PRO A 16 -12.53 5.84 -14.10
N ILE A 17 -13.09 4.73 -14.60
CA ILE A 17 -13.17 3.47 -13.84
C ILE A 17 -11.77 2.92 -13.56
N ASP A 18 -10.87 2.94 -14.56
CA ASP A 18 -9.49 2.49 -14.37
C ASP A 18 -8.76 3.36 -13.35
N ALA A 19 -8.92 4.68 -13.43
CA ALA A 19 -8.33 5.60 -12.47
C ALA A 19 -8.85 5.34 -11.05
N THR A 20 -10.17 5.16 -10.87
CA THR A 20 -10.77 4.82 -9.58
C THR A 20 -10.28 3.47 -9.06
N MET A 21 -10.22 2.44 -9.90
CA MET A 21 -9.74 1.11 -9.51
C MET A 21 -8.26 1.11 -9.13
N ILE A 22 -7.42 1.89 -9.83
CA ILE A 22 -6.02 2.08 -9.44
C ILE A 22 -5.92 2.73 -8.05
N VAL A 23 -6.74 3.76 -7.78
CA VAL A 23 -6.74 4.43 -6.48
C VAL A 23 -7.23 3.48 -5.38
N ILE A 24 -8.38 2.82 -5.56
CA ILE A 24 -8.90 1.84 -4.60
C ILE A 24 -7.88 0.72 -4.34
N GLY A 25 -7.27 0.19 -5.40
CA GLY A 25 -6.30 -0.90 -5.30
C GLY A 25 -4.97 -0.53 -4.66
N SER A 26 -4.57 0.74 -4.76
CA SER A 26 -3.38 1.25 -4.08
C SER A 26 -3.62 1.55 -2.60
N MET A 27 -4.85 1.90 -2.22
CA MET A 27 -5.23 2.15 -0.82
C MET A 27 -5.54 0.84 -0.06
N ILE A 28 -6.21 -0.13 -0.69
CA ILE A 28 -6.54 -1.42 -0.07
C ILE A 28 -5.32 -2.35 -0.11
N GLY A 29 -4.49 -2.24 0.93
CA GLY A 29 -3.30 -3.08 1.14
C GLY A 29 -3.43 -4.09 2.27
N SER A 30 -2.30 -4.66 2.69
CA SER A 30 -2.21 -5.54 3.87
C SER A 30 -2.50 -4.82 5.19
N GLY A 31 -2.46 -3.48 5.19
CA GLY A 31 -2.72 -2.64 6.37
C GLY A 31 -4.09 -2.90 7.02
N ILE A 32 -5.14 -3.14 6.23
CA ILE A 32 -6.47 -3.44 6.79
C ILE A 32 -6.51 -4.73 7.62
N PHE A 33 -5.59 -5.67 7.37
CA PHE A 33 -5.49 -6.92 8.12
C PHE A 33 -4.48 -6.81 9.27
N ILE A 34 -3.29 -6.29 8.98
CA ILE A 34 -2.18 -6.24 9.94
C ILE A 34 -2.38 -5.11 10.95
N THR A 35 -2.60 -3.89 10.46
CA THR A 35 -2.76 -2.71 11.31
C THR A 35 -4.02 -2.81 12.15
N SER A 36 -5.14 -3.26 11.58
CA SER A 36 -6.37 -3.46 12.36
C SER A 36 -6.19 -4.45 13.50
N ALA A 37 -5.47 -5.56 13.27
CA ALA A 37 -5.21 -6.55 14.31
C ALA A 37 -4.31 -5.99 15.42
N GLU A 38 -3.28 -5.22 15.06
CA GLU A 38 -2.40 -4.56 16.04
C GLU A 38 -3.15 -3.47 16.80
N SER A 39 -3.89 -2.61 16.12
CA SER A 39 -4.71 -1.57 16.75
C SER A 39 -5.77 -2.15 17.66
N ALA A 40 -6.37 -3.29 17.32
CA ALA A 40 -7.33 -3.98 18.19
C ALA A 40 -6.68 -4.44 19.50
N ARG A 41 -5.47 -5.02 19.43
CA ARG A 41 -4.69 -5.40 20.63
C ARG A 41 -4.34 -4.20 21.49
N LEU A 42 -3.81 -3.14 20.89
CA LEU A 42 -3.40 -1.93 21.62
C LEU A 42 -4.58 -1.17 22.23
N SER A 43 -5.74 -1.18 21.56
CA SER A 43 -6.92 -0.45 22.01
C SER A 43 -7.68 -1.17 23.13
N GLY A 44 -7.66 -2.50 23.16
CA GLY A 44 -8.34 -3.33 24.16
C GLY A 44 -9.88 -3.24 24.19
N ALA A 45 -10.51 -2.39 23.37
CA ALA A 45 -11.97 -2.28 23.28
C ALA A 45 -12.44 -1.92 21.85
N PRO A 46 -13.59 -2.44 21.38
CA PRO A 46 -14.09 -2.19 20.03
C PRO A 46 -14.43 -0.73 19.72
N GLY A 47 -14.98 -0.01 20.70
CA GLY A 47 -15.44 1.37 20.49
C GLY A 47 -14.31 2.32 20.17
N TRP A 48 -13.19 2.20 20.91
CA TRP A 48 -11.97 2.97 20.67
C TRP A 48 -11.34 2.66 19.30
N LEU A 49 -11.30 1.38 18.90
CA LEU A 49 -10.84 0.98 17.57
C LEU A 49 -11.69 1.61 16.45
N LEU A 50 -13.02 1.51 16.54
CA LEU A 50 -13.93 2.07 15.53
C LEU A 50 -13.88 3.59 15.49
N LEU A 51 -13.75 4.25 16.65
CA LEU A 51 -13.59 5.70 16.73
C LEU A 51 -12.29 6.14 16.06
N ALA A 52 -11.17 5.46 16.32
CA ALA A 52 -9.89 5.74 15.69
C ALA A 52 -9.97 5.60 14.15
N TRP A 53 -10.60 4.52 13.66
CA TRP A 53 -10.85 4.33 12.23
C TRP A 53 -11.73 5.43 11.61
N THR A 54 -12.76 5.86 12.33
CA THR A 54 -13.65 6.94 11.88
C THR A 54 -12.90 8.26 11.76
N ILE A 55 -12.12 8.64 12.78
CA ILE A 55 -11.30 9.85 12.76
C ILE A 55 -10.28 9.80 11.63
N ALA A 56 -9.57 8.68 11.48
CA ALA A 56 -8.60 8.49 10.40
C ALA A 56 -9.25 8.60 9.01
N GLY A 57 -10.45 8.03 8.84
CA GLY A 57 -11.23 8.13 7.62
C GLY A 57 -11.63 9.57 7.28
N LEU A 58 -12.12 10.33 8.25
CA LEU A 58 -12.49 11.74 8.06
C LEU A 58 -11.29 12.62 7.71
N LEU A 59 -10.14 12.42 8.36
CA LEU A 59 -8.90 13.12 8.04
C LEU A 59 -8.42 12.80 6.62
N THR A 60 -8.47 11.52 6.24
CA THR A 60 -8.08 11.06 4.90
C THR A 60 -9.01 11.65 3.83
N MET A 61 -10.32 11.67 4.08
CA MET A 61 -11.30 12.24 3.16
C MET A 61 -11.07 13.75 2.96
N SER A 62 -10.78 14.48 4.03
CA SER A 62 -10.46 15.92 3.96
C SER A 62 -9.22 16.17 3.09
N GLY A 63 -8.17 15.37 3.27
CA GLY A 63 -6.97 15.43 2.42
C GLY A 63 -7.25 15.08 0.96
N ALA A 64 -8.07 14.05 0.69
CA ALA A 64 -8.45 13.65 -0.65
C ALA A 64 -9.23 14.75 -1.40
N LEU A 65 -10.14 15.44 -0.71
CA LEU A 65 -10.89 16.57 -1.28
C LEU A 65 -9.96 17.73 -1.65
N CYS A 66 -9.04 18.12 -0.76
CA CYS A 66 -8.03 19.15 -1.04
C CYS A 66 -7.16 18.79 -2.26
N CYS A 67 -6.67 17.55 -2.32
CA CYS A 67 -5.92 17.05 -3.47
C CYS A 67 -6.74 17.02 -4.76
N SER A 68 -8.04 16.73 -4.67
CA SER A 68 -8.93 16.73 -5.83
C SER A 68 -9.13 18.13 -6.41
N GLU A 69 -9.30 19.14 -5.57
CA GLU A 69 -9.43 20.54 -5.99
C GLU A 69 -8.15 20.99 -6.72
N LEU A 70 -6.98 20.75 -6.12
CA LEU A 70 -5.69 21.02 -6.74
C LEU A 70 -5.48 20.29 -8.08
N ALA A 71 -5.89 19.01 -8.15
CA ALA A 71 -5.78 18.23 -9.38
C ALA A 71 -6.68 18.77 -10.51
N THR A 72 -7.87 19.30 -10.18
CA THR A 72 -8.74 19.95 -11.17
C THR A 72 -8.24 21.32 -11.59
N MET A 73 -7.61 22.09 -10.69
CA MET A 73 -7.02 23.39 -11.02
C MET A 73 -5.76 23.27 -11.88
N MET A 74 -4.96 22.22 -11.68
CA MET A 74 -3.69 21.99 -12.39
C MET A 74 -3.69 20.62 -13.09
N PRO A 75 -4.42 20.44 -14.20
CA PRO A 75 -4.56 19.16 -14.90
C PRO A 75 -3.31 18.84 -15.77
N ARG A 76 -2.14 18.87 -15.14
CA ARG A 76 -0.83 18.54 -15.75
C ARG A 76 -0.37 17.18 -15.27
N ALA A 77 0.31 16.42 -16.13
CA ALA A 77 0.96 15.18 -15.72
C ALA A 77 2.09 15.49 -14.72
N GLY A 78 2.03 14.89 -13.53
CA GLY A 78 3.07 15.05 -12.50
C GLY A 78 2.56 15.05 -11.05
N GLY A 79 1.24 15.08 -10.82
CA GLY A 79 0.65 14.90 -9.49
C GLY A 79 1.13 15.93 -8.45
N VAL A 80 1.34 15.47 -7.21
CA VAL A 80 1.71 16.34 -6.06
C VAL A 80 3.01 17.10 -6.29
N TYR A 81 3.94 16.56 -7.08
CA TYR A 81 5.16 17.28 -7.45
C TYR A 81 4.88 18.60 -8.15
N VAL A 82 3.88 18.64 -9.05
CA VAL A 82 3.50 19.87 -9.77
C VAL A 82 2.95 20.90 -8.79
N PHE A 83 2.18 20.47 -7.79
CA PHE A 83 1.59 21.36 -6.80
C PHE A 83 2.68 22.03 -5.95
N PHE A 84 3.65 21.26 -5.46
CA PHE A 84 4.77 21.79 -4.69
C PHE A 84 5.67 22.70 -5.51
N ARG A 85 5.94 22.32 -6.77
CA ARG A 85 6.73 23.14 -7.68
C ARG A 85 6.06 24.49 -7.96
N GLU A 86 4.74 24.52 -8.15
CA GLU A 86 3.99 25.74 -8.44
C GLU A 86 3.84 26.62 -7.19
N ALA A 87 3.54 26.03 -6.04
CA ALA A 87 3.33 26.76 -4.79
C ALA A 87 4.62 27.31 -4.15
N TYR A 88 5.72 26.54 -4.24
CA TYR A 88 6.96 26.82 -3.50
C TYR A 88 8.20 26.99 -4.38
N GLY A 89 8.02 26.93 -5.70
CA GLY A 89 9.07 27.13 -6.68
C GLY A 89 9.90 25.87 -7.00
N PRO A 90 10.86 25.99 -7.95
CA PRO A 90 11.54 24.84 -8.53
C PRO A 90 12.41 24.04 -7.56
N ALA A 91 13.05 24.70 -6.59
CA ALA A 91 13.97 24.04 -5.66
C ALA A 91 13.23 23.08 -4.71
N LEU A 92 12.11 23.53 -4.12
CA LEU A 92 11.30 22.71 -3.23
C LEU A 92 10.51 21.64 -4.00
N GLY A 93 10.05 21.96 -5.22
CA GLY A 93 9.52 20.96 -6.14
C GLY A 93 10.53 19.86 -6.42
N PHE A 94 11.78 20.21 -6.76
CA PHE A 94 12.86 19.24 -7.00
C PHE A 94 13.14 18.36 -5.77
N LEU A 95 13.28 18.97 -4.59
CA LEU A 95 13.51 18.21 -3.36
C LEU A 95 12.39 17.20 -3.09
N TYR A 96 11.13 17.63 -3.24
CA TYR A 96 9.98 16.74 -3.10
C TYR A 96 10.02 15.60 -4.11
N GLY A 97 10.27 15.90 -5.39
CA GLY A 97 10.37 14.89 -6.44
C GLY A 97 11.50 13.89 -6.20
N TRP A 98 12.66 14.38 -5.75
CA TRP A 98 13.81 13.56 -5.39
C TRP A 98 13.49 12.60 -4.24
N THR A 99 12.90 13.11 -3.15
CA THR A 99 12.50 12.30 -1.99
C THR A 99 11.42 11.29 -2.37
N LEU A 100 10.40 11.72 -3.11
CA LEU A 100 9.32 10.85 -3.56
C LEU A 100 9.85 9.70 -4.41
N PHE A 101 10.73 10.00 -5.37
CA PHE A 101 11.25 9.01 -6.31
C PHE A 101 12.29 8.08 -5.66
N LEU A 102 13.34 8.62 -5.03
CA LEU A 102 14.48 7.82 -4.57
C LEU A 102 14.30 7.20 -3.19
N VAL A 103 13.41 7.74 -2.35
CA VAL A 103 13.26 7.28 -0.96
C VAL A 103 11.90 6.63 -0.76
N VAL A 104 10.82 7.37 -1.05
CA VAL A 104 9.46 6.92 -0.72
C VAL A 104 9.02 5.79 -1.64
N GLN A 105 9.06 6.00 -2.96
CA GLN A 105 8.51 5.04 -3.91
C GLN A 105 9.35 3.77 -4.00
N THR A 106 10.68 3.91 -4.07
CA THR A 106 11.65 2.80 -4.05
C THR A 106 11.56 1.99 -2.75
N GLY A 107 11.54 2.66 -1.59
CA GLY A 107 11.40 2.02 -0.28
C GLY A 107 10.09 1.26 -0.14
N THR A 108 8.98 1.83 -0.63
CA THR A 108 7.67 1.19 -0.62
C THR A 108 7.66 -0.07 -1.50
N ILE A 109 8.22 0.01 -2.72
CA ILE A 109 8.31 -1.16 -3.62
C ILE A 109 9.15 -2.28 -2.98
N ALA A 110 10.29 -1.94 -2.38
CA ALA A 110 11.14 -2.91 -1.70
C ALA A 110 10.43 -3.55 -0.50
N ALA A 111 9.77 -2.73 0.35
CA ALA A 111 9.04 -3.22 1.51
C ALA A 111 7.90 -4.18 1.12
N VAL A 112 7.12 -3.84 0.09
CA VAL A 112 6.03 -4.68 -0.41
C VAL A 112 6.57 -5.99 -1.00
N ALA A 113 7.67 -5.95 -1.76
CA ALA A 113 8.28 -7.16 -2.32
C ALA A 113 8.82 -8.10 -1.23
N ILE A 114 9.44 -7.54 -0.19
CA ILE A 114 9.89 -8.30 0.99
C ILE A 114 8.71 -8.89 1.75
N ALA A 115 7.64 -8.12 1.96
CA ALA A 115 6.42 -8.62 2.60
C ALA A 115 5.79 -9.78 1.80
N PHE A 116 5.72 -9.66 0.47
CA PHE A 116 5.27 -10.75 -0.39
C PHE A 116 6.13 -12.00 -0.21
N ALA A 117 7.46 -11.86 -0.26
CA ALA A 117 8.37 -12.99 -0.09
C ALA A 117 8.24 -13.63 1.30
N LYS A 118 7.95 -12.85 2.35
CA LYS A 118 7.65 -13.36 3.70
C LYS A 118 6.39 -14.22 3.72
N PHE A 119 5.31 -13.74 3.10
CA PHE A 119 4.07 -14.52 2.99
C PHE A 119 4.25 -15.79 2.13
N LEU A 120 5.05 -15.71 1.06
CA LEU A 120 5.39 -16.88 0.27
C LEU A 120 6.15 -17.93 1.09
N GLY A 121 7.04 -17.49 1.98
CA GLY A 121 7.78 -18.35 2.91
C GLY A 121 6.91 -19.19 3.84
N VAL A 122 5.68 -18.75 4.13
CA VAL A 122 4.71 -19.55 4.91
C VAL A 122 4.28 -20.80 4.15
N PHE A 123 4.21 -20.74 2.81
CA PHE A 123 3.83 -21.88 1.96
C PHE A 123 5.03 -22.67 1.44
N LEU A 124 6.16 -21.99 1.22
CA LEU A 124 7.40 -22.55 0.73
C LEU A 124 8.51 -22.29 1.76
N PRO A 125 8.76 -23.22 2.71
CA PRO A 125 9.77 -23.06 3.76
C PRO A 125 11.20 -22.84 3.25
N SER A 126 11.45 -23.14 1.96
CA SER A 126 12.71 -22.82 1.29
C SER A 126 12.95 -21.30 1.18
N VAL A 127 11.89 -20.49 1.16
CA VAL A 127 11.94 -19.03 1.17
C VAL A 127 11.90 -18.56 2.63
N SER A 128 13.06 -18.44 3.24
CA SER A 128 13.19 -18.00 4.64
C SER A 128 14.20 -16.87 4.78
N GLN A 129 14.04 -16.06 5.84
CA GLN A 129 15.07 -15.11 6.27
C GLN A 129 16.35 -15.80 6.71
N ASP A 130 16.22 -17.02 7.22
CA ASP A 130 17.31 -17.79 7.81
C ASP A 130 18.07 -18.64 6.78
N ASN A 131 17.51 -18.79 5.57
CA ASN A 131 18.17 -19.49 4.47
C ASN A 131 19.04 -18.49 3.68
N TYR A 132 20.29 -18.34 4.11
CA TYR A 132 21.30 -17.54 3.43
C TYR A 132 21.97 -18.34 2.31
N LEU A 133 22.02 -17.78 1.10
CA LEU A 133 22.49 -18.49 -0.09
C LEU A 133 24.01 -18.39 -0.33
N PHE A 134 24.62 -17.29 0.11
CA PHE A 134 26.03 -17.00 -0.17
C PHE A 134 26.87 -16.75 1.09
N MET A 135 26.25 -16.53 2.26
CA MET A 135 26.99 -16.16 3.47
C MET A 135 26.25 -16.67 4.72
N GLN A 136 26.75 -17.75 5.32
CA GLN A 136 26.17 -18.38 6.51
C GLN A 136 26.15 -17.49 7.77
N ASN A 137 26.87 -16.36 7.75
CA ASN A 137 26.86 -15.36 8.81
C ASN A 137 26.62 -13.96 8.21
N PRO A 138 25.62 -13.21 8.71
CA PRO A 138 25.47 -11.79 8.39
C PRO A 138 26.77 -11.04 8.67
N ILE A 139 27.23 -10.14 7.79
CA ILE A 139 28.36 -9.27 8.10
C ILE A 139 27.81 -8.12 8.96
N PRO A 140 28.15 -8.02 10.26
CA PRO A 140 27.72 -6.90 11.08
C PRO A 140 28.48 -5.65 10.65
N LEU A 141 27.74 -4.60 10.28
CA LEU A 141 28.28 -3.28 9.92
C LEU A 141 28.20 -2.27 11.08
N GLY A 142 28.17 -2.78 12.31
CA GLY A 142 28.04 -1.96 13.52
C GLY A 142 26.59 -1.54 13.82
N ALA A 143 26.36 -1.25 15.11
CA ALA A 143 25.14 -0.67 15.71
C ALA A 143 23.77 -1.13 15.13
N GLY A 144 23.62 -2.42 14.82
CA GLY A 144 22.32 -3.02 14.47
C GLY A 144 22.06 -3.23 12.98
N TYR A 145 23.00 -2.91 12.08
CA TYR A 145 22.89 -3.22 10.66
C TYR A 145 23.74 -4.44 10.29
N ALA A 146 23.14 -5.43 9.64
CA ALA A 146 23.84 -6.57 9.09
C ALA A 146 23.48 -6.74 7.62
N ILE A 147 24.50 -6.83 6.75
CA ILE A 147 24.25 -7.22 5.36
C ILE A 147 24.09 -8.72 5.33
N SER A 148 22.88 -9.15 5.00
CA SER A 148 22.51 -10.53 4.77
C SER A 148 21.95 -10.67 3.37
N PHE A 149 22.21 -11.80 2.71
CA PHE A 149 21.65 -12.17 1.41
C PHE A 149 20.83 -13.45 1.57
N SER A 150 19.52 -13.30 1.82
CA SER A 150 18.60 -14.40 2.05
C SER A 150 17.83 -14.80 0.79
N THR A 151 17.33 -16.04 0.77
CA THR A 151 16.38 -16.51 -0.26
C THR A 151 15.16 -15.57 -0.39
N GLN A 152 14.69 -14.98 0.70
CA GLN A 152 13.59 -14.01 0.69
C GLN A 152 13.94 -12.76 -0.13
N GLN A 153 15.15 -12.20 0.03
CA GLN A 153 15.56 -11.02 -0.73
C GLN A 153 15.71 -11.34 -2.22
N LEU A 154 16.18 -12.54 -2.60
CA LEU A 154 16.24 -12.94 -4.00
C LEU A 154 14.86 -13.06 -4.65
N VAL A 155 13.89 -13.64 -3.93
CA VAL A 155 12.49 -13.67 -4.40
C VAL A 155 11.94 -12.26 -4.55
N ALA A 156 12.22 -11.36 -3.61
CA ALA A 156 11.79 -9.96 -3.69
C ALA A 156 12.41 -9.23 -4.91
N ILE A 157 13.71 -9.41 -5.15
CA ILE A 157 14.42 -8.86 -6.32
C ILE A 157 13.80 -9.39 -7.61
N PHE A 158 13.61 -10.72 -7.70
CA PHE A 158 12.99 -11.36 -8.86
C PHE A 158 11.59 -10.80 -9.13
N LEU A 159 10.76 -10.64 -8.09
CA LEU A 159 9.44 -10.08 -8.20
C LEU A 159 9.45 -8.64 -8.72
N ILE A 160 10.36 -7.80 -8.21
CA ILE A 160 10.51 -6.40 -8.67
C ILE A 160 10.88 -6.37 -10.16
N VAL A 161 11.84 -7.21 -10.58
CA VAL A 161 12.25 -7.29 -11.99
C VAL A 161 11.10 -7.77 -12.87
N LEU A 162 10.36 -8.80 -12.44
CA LEU A 162 9.21 -9.34 -13.17
C LEU A 162 8.10 -8.30 -13.33
N LEU A 163 7.75 -7.59 -12.26
CA LEU A 163 6.73 -6.54 -12.31
C LEU A 163 7.19 -5.34 -13.14
N THR A 164 8.46 -4.95 -13.04
CA THR A 164 9.04 -3.90 -13.89
C THR A 164 8.96 -4.28 -15.37
N TRP A 165 9.33 -5.51 -15.71
CA TRP A 165 9.23 -6.03 -17.08
C TRP A 165 7.78 -6.10 -17.59
N THR A 166 6.84 -6.47 -16.72
CA THR A 166 5.41 -6.48 -17.06
C THR A 166 4.90 -5.06 -17.32
N ASN A 167 5.32 -4.09 -16.50
CA ASN A 167 4.93 -2.69 -16.65
C ASN A 167 5.54 -2.03 -17.90
N THR A 168 6.73 -2.44 -18.35
CA THR A 168 7.33 -1.92 -19.59
C THR A 168 6.69 -2.46 -20.87
N ARG A 169 5.97 -3.59 -20.80
CA ARG A 169 5.25 -4.19 -21.95
C ARG A 169 3.96 -3.47 -22.34
N GLY A 170 3.46 -2.55 -21.52
CA GLY A 170 2.38 -1.64 -21.89
C GLY A 170 1.38 -1.34 -20.76
N LEU A 171 0.91 -0.09 -20.74
CA LEU A 171 0.01 0.42 -19.70
C LEU A 171 -1.31 -0.37 -19.60
N LYS A 172 -1.86 -0.84 -20.72
CA LYS A 172 -3.13 -1.60 -20.73
C LYS A 172 -3.04 -2.92 -19.97
N LEU A 173 -1.91 -3.63 -20.07
CA LEU A 173 -1.70 -4.88 -19.33
C LEU A 173 -1.55 -4.61 -17.83
N GLY A 174 -0.79 -3.57 -17.46
CA GLY A 174 -0.65 -3.13 -16.08
C GLY A 174 -2.01 -2.78 -15.46
N THR A 175 -2.83 -1.99 -16.17
CA THR A 175 -4.19 -1.64 -15.72
C THR A 175 -5.09 -2.86 -15.58
N LEU A 176 -5.06 -3.81 -16.51
CA LEU A 176 -5.87 -5.03 -16.43
C LEU A 176 -5.48 -5.87 -15.19
N VAL A 177 -4.18 -6.09 -14.99
CA VAL A 177 -3.66 -6.82 -13.82
C VAL A 177 -4.11 -6.10 -12.54
N GLN A 178 -3.88 -4.80 -12.45
CA GLN A 178 -4.28 -3.98 -11.31
C GLN A 178 -5.79 -4.06 -11.03
N ASN A 179 -6.64 -3.94 -12.05
CA ASN A 179 -8.09 -3.98 -11.91
C ASN A 179 -8.56 -5.32 -11.36
N ILE A 180 -8.03 -6.44 -11.88
CA ILE A 180 -8.38 -7.79 -11.42
C ILE A 180 -7.97 -7.99 -9.95
N PHE A 181 -6.73 -7.62 -9.60
CA PHE A 181 -6.25 -7.73 -8.22
C PHE A 181 -7.04 -6.87 -7.26
N THR A 182 -7.36 -5.63 -7.66
CA THR A 182 -8.15 -4.71 -6.85
C THR A 182 -9.55 -5.24 -6.63
N PHE A 183 -10.22 -5.69 -7.70
CA PHE A 183 -11.56 -6.24 -7.62
C PHE A 183 -11.60 -7.46 -6.72
N THR A 184 -10.68 -8.41 -6.93
CA THR A 184 -10.59 -9.64 -6.14
C THR A 184 -10.35 -9.33 -4.65
N LYS A 185 -9.40 -8.46 -4.33
CA LYS A 185 -9.11 -8.07 -2.94
C LYS A 185 -10.29 -7.35 -2.28
N THR A 186 -10.95 -6.46 -3.01
CA THR A 186 -12.12 -5.72 -2.52
C THR A 186 -13.30 -6.67 -2.28
N ALA A 187 -13.54 -7.60 -3.20
CA ALA A 187 -14.58 -8.63 -3.05
C ALA A 187 -14.29 -9.55 -1.86
N ALA A 188 -13.02 -9.97 -1.67
CA ALA A 188 -12.63 -10.76 -0.51
C ALA A 188 -12.89 -10.02 0.81
N LEU A 189 -12.57 -8.71 0.87
CA LEU A 189 -12.89 -7.89 2.04
C LEU A 189 -14.40 -7.79 2.28
N GLY A 190 -15.19 -7.60 1.21
CA GLY A 190 -16.65 -7.66 1.30
C GLY A 190 -17.16 -9.00 1.84
N GLY A 191 -16.55 -10.11 1.41
CA GLY A 191 -16.83 -11.44 1.95
C GLY A 191 -16.54 -11.57 3.44
N VAL A 192 -15.40 -11.05 3.90
CA VAL A 192 -15.05 -11.02 5.34
C VAL A 192 -16.08 -10.22 6.13
N VAL A 193 -16.51 -9.07 5.62
CA VAL A 193 -17.56 -8.24 6.26
C VAL A 193 -18.88 -9.01 6.33
N LEU A 194 -19.30 -9.68 5.25
CA LEU A 194 -20.52 -10.49 5.22
C LEU A 194 -20.46 -11.64 6.25
N VAL A 195 -19.35 -12.37 6.30
CA VAL A 195 -19.13 -13.44 7.30
C VAL A 195 -19.18 -12.86 8.71
N GLY A 196 -18.58 -11.69 8.93
CA GLY A 196 -18.63 -10.96 10.18
C GLY A 196 -20.06 -10.63 10.63
N PHE A 197 -20.92 -10.16 9.72
CA PHE A 197 -22.32 -9.90 10.03
C PHE A 197 -23.13 -11.18 10.30
N LEU A 198 -22.92 -12.23 9.51
CA LEU A 198 -23.66 -13.48 9.64
C LEU A 198 -23.31 -14.24 10.93
N LEU A 199 -22.02 -14.35 11.26
CA LEU A 199 -21.54 -15.05 12.46
C LEU A 199 -21.61 -14.16 13.72
N GLY A 200 -21.40 -12.85 13.54
CA GLY A 200 -21.42 -11.84 14.60
C GLY A 200 -22.82 -11.48 15.12
N TRP A 201 -23.88 -11.99 14.50
CA TRP A 201 -25.26 -11.82 14.98
C TRP A 201 -25.64 -12.82 16.08
N SER A 202 -24.71 -13.66 16.55
CA SER A 202 -24.95 -14.57 17.67
C SER A 202 -24.86 -13.85 19.02
N ALA A 203 -25.63 -14.30 20.02
CA ALA A 203 -25.63 -13.69 21.36
C ALA A 203 -24.27 -13.75 22.07
N THR A 204 -23.41 -14.68 21.69
CA THR A 204 -22.05 -14.89 22.21
C THR A 204 -20.97 -14.09 21.49
N SER A 205 -21.33 -13.28 20.49
CA SER A 205 -20.37 -12.52 19.70
C SER A 205 -19.67 -11.44 20.53
N ALA A 206 -18.38 -11.22 20.26
CA ALA A 206 -17.59 -10.17 20.91
C ALA A 206 -18.23 -8.78 20.82
N ALA A 207 -18.99 -8.50 19.76
CA ALA A 207 -19.74 -7.25 19.61
C ALA A 207 -20.82 -7.04 20.71
N ARG A 208 -21.35 -8.11 21.31
CA ARG A 208 -22.39 -8.04 22.36
C ARG A 208 -21.84 -8.32 23.77
N THR A 209 -20.73 -9.04 23.87
CA THR A 209 -20.14 -9.45 25.15
C THR A 209 -19.00 -8.57 25.60
N ALA A 210 -18.33 -7.85 24.69
CA ALA A 210 -17.26 -6.92 25.04
C ALA A 210 -17.82 -5.61 25.62
N ALA A 211 -17.12 -5.07 26.61
CA ALA A 211 -17.26 -3.68 27.02
C ALA A 211 -16.71 -2.76 25.92
N TRP A 212 -17.56 -1.93 25.34
CA TRP A 212 -17.20 -1.13 24.16
C TRP A 212 -16.18 -0.02 24.45
N TRP A 213 -16.16 0.48 25.68
CA TRP A 213 -15.37 1.64 26.08
C TRP A 213 -14.41 1.36 27.24
N ASP A 214 -14.57 0.22 27.91
CA ASP A 214 -13.71 -0.21 29.01
C ASP A 214 -12.76 -1.31 28.53
N SER A 215 -11.53 -0.91 28.21
CA SER A 215 -10.50 -1.82 27.72
C SER A 215 -10.03 -2.83 28.76
N TRP A 216 -10.16 -2.51 30.06
CA TRP A 216 -9.72 -3.38 31.14
C TRP A 216 -10.71 -4.50 31.44
N ALA A 217 -12.00 -4.25 31.19
CA ALA A 217 -13.07 -5.24 31.38
C ALA A 217 -13.05 -6.38 30.34
N ASN A 218 -12.43 -6.16 29.18
CA ASN A 218 -12.40 -7.15 28.09
C ASN A 218 -11.31 -8.20 28.24
N GLY A 219 -10.28 -7.96 29.05
CA GLY A 219 -9.13 -8.88 29.20
C GLY A 219 -8.34 -9.10 27.91
N TRP A 220 -8.38 -8.14 26.96
CA TRP A 220 -7.71 -8.21 25.65
C TRP A 220 -6.26 -7.69 25.68
N THR A 221 -5.62 -7.73 26.85
CA THR A 221 -4.24 -7.28 27.07
C THR A 221 -3.22 -8.36 26.73
#